data_AF-A0A8D0NQR1-F1
#
_entry.id   AF-A0A8D0NQR1-F1
#
_cell.length_a   1.000
_cell.length_b   1.000
_cell.length_c   1.000
_cell.angle_alpha   90.00
_cell.angle_beta   90.00
_cell.angle_gamma   90.00
#
_symmetry.space_group_name_H-M   'P 1'
#
loop_
_entity.id
_entity.type
_entity.pdbx_description
1 polymer ?
#
loop_
_entity_poly.entity_id
_entity_poly.type
_entity_poly.pdbx_seq_one_letter_code
_entity_poly.pdbx_strand_id
1 'polypeptide(L)'
;MDLDGDGALSMFELEYFYEEQCRRLDSMAIEALPFEDCLCQMLDLVKPQSEGRITLSDLKRCKLAGVFFDTFFNIEKYLDHEQREQASLLRESDSEGPELSDWERYAAEEYDLLVAEEAVGEPWEDGYDAELSPVDQKLSALRSPLAQRPFFETPSGLGTVDLYECGDDDLQPS
;
A
#
# COMPACT_ATOMS: atom_id res chain seq x y z
N MET A 1 -3.26 15.46 -34.00
CA MET A 1 -2.80 15.71 -32.62
C MET A 1 -1.72 16.75 -32.64
N ASP A 2 -0.71 16.61 -33.50
CA ASP A 2 0.23 17.68 -33.81
C ASP A 2 -0.51 18.80 -34.58
N LEU A 3 -0.78 19.93 -33.92
CA LEU A 3 -1.57 21.05 -34.41
C LEU A 3 -0.71 22.04 -35.20
N ASP A 4 0.56 22.21 -34.80
CA ASP A 4 1.49 23.14 -35.45
C ASP A 4 2.39 22.46 -36.50
N GLY A 5 2.43 21.13 -36.52
CA GLY A 5 3.16 20.32 -37.49
C GLY A 5 4.66 20.24 -37.20
N ASP A 6 5.12 20.49 -35.99
CA ASP A 6 6.54 20.48 -35.63
C ASP A 6 7.12 19.05 -35.48
N GLY A 7 6.27 18.02 -35.52
CA GLY A 7 6.62 16.61 -35.41
C GLY A 7 6.69 16.08 -33.98
N ALA A 8 6.34 16.88 -32.98
CA ALA A 8 6.23 16.51 -31.58
C ALA A 8 4.88 16.94 -31.01
N LEU A 9 4.36 16.18 -30.05
CA LEU A 9 3.20 16.59 -29.26
C LEU A 9 3.70 17.30 -28.02
N SER A 10 3.40 18.59 -27.94
CA SER A 10 3.62 19.44 -26.78
C SER A 10 2.53 19.24 -25.73
N MET A 11 2.79 19.64 -24.49
CA MET A 11 1.79 19.56 -23.42
C MET A 11 0.52 20.37 -23.76
N PHE A 12 0.68 21.52 -24.41
CA PHE A 12 -0.45 22.37 -24.83
C PHE A 12 -1.39 21.65 -25.80
N GLU A 13 -0.84 20.94 -26.78
CA GLU A 13 -1.66 20.21 -27.76
C GLU A 13 -2.39 19.04 -27.11
N LEU A 14 -1.72 18.33 -26.20
CA LEU A 14 -2.34 17.24 -25.44
C LEU A 14 -3.47 17.76 -24.55
N GLU A 15 -3.25 18.86 -23.85
CA GLU A 15 -4.27 19.52 -23.01
C GLU A 15 -5.46 19.96 -23.85
N TYR A 16 -5.22 20.53 -25.03
CA TYR A 16 -6.28 20.95 -25.96
C TYR A 16 -7.23 19.80 -26.32
N PHE A 17 -6.71 18.61 -26.65
CA PHE A 17 -7.56 17.45 -26.94
C PHE A 17 -8.21 16.89 -25.67
N TYR A 18 -7.48 16.88 -24.56
CA TYR A 18 -7.97 16.33 -23.30
C TYR A 18 -9.10 17.19 -22.70
N GLU A 19 -9.08 18.51 -22.85
CA GLU A 19 -10.14 19.41 -22.39
C GLU A 19 -11.51 19.01 -22.99
N GLU A 20 -11.53 18.69 -24.28
CA GLU A 20 -12.74 18.23 -24.95
C GLU A 20 -13.16 16.82 -24.50
N GLN A 21 -12.21 15.94 -24.18
CA GLN A 21 -12.51 14.64 -23.57
C GLN A 21 -13.16 14.80 -22.20
N CYS A 22 -12.64 15.68 -21.34
CA CYS A 22 -13.23 15.97 -20.03
C CYS A 22 -14.68 16.42 -20.16
N ARG A 23 -14.98 17.38 -21.05
CA ARG A 23 -16.38 17.86 -21.27
C ARG A 23 -17.34 16.74 -21.66
N ARG A 24 -16.87 15.78 -22.44
CA ARG A 24 -17.69 14.65 -22.88
C ARG A 24 -17.83 13.60 -21.77
N LEU A 25 -16.81 13.34 -20.96
CA LEU A 25 -16.91 12.51 -19.75
C LEU A 25 -17.90 13.14 -18.75
N ASP A 26 -17.82 14.45 -18.53
CA ASP A 26 -18.77 15.20 -17.71
C ASP A 26 -20.21 15.05 -18.20
N SER A 27 -20.42 15.04 -19.53
CA SER A 27 -21.76 14.82 -20.13
C SER A 27 -22.34 13.44 -19.84
N MET A 28 -21.48 12.46 -19.52
CA MET A 28 -21.84 11.11 -19.08
C MET A 28 -21.88 10.98 -17.56
N ALA A 29 -21.69 12.08 -16.81
CA ALA A 29 -21.52 12.12 -15.36
C ALA A 29 -20.36 11.24 -14.85
N ILE A 30 -19.29 11.15 -15.64
CA ILE A 30 -18.04 10.49 -15.28
C ILE A 30 -17.01 11.56 -14.94
N GLU A 31 -16.44 11.49 -13.75
CA GLU A 31 -15.37 12.39 -13.32
C GLU A 31 -14.09 12.07 -14.08
N ALA A 32 -13.59 13.04 -14.85
CA ALA A 32 -12.33 12.89 -15.56
C ALA A 32 -11.14 13.06 -14.61
N LEU A 33 -10.09 12.28 -14.85
CA LEU A 33 -8.81 12.45 -14.16
C LEU A 33 -8.20 13.83 -14.48
N PRO A 34 -7.55 14.53 -13.53
CA PRO A 34 -6.82 15.76 -13.82
C PRO A 34 -5.79 15.57 -14.94
N PHE A 35 -5.59 16.61 -15.76
CA PHE A 35 -4.67 16.52 -16.91
C PHE A 35 -3.24 16.16 -16.51
N GLU A 36 -2.74 16.69 -15.38
CA GLU A 36 -1.39 16.43 -14.89
C GLU A 36 -1.18 14.93 -14.60
N ASP A 37 -2.16 14.29 -13.95
CA ASP A 37 -2.11 12.86 -13.64
C ASP A 37 -2.24 12.01 -14.91
N CYS A 38 -3.16 12.37 -15.81
CA CYS A 38 -3.31 11.72 -17.11
C CYS A 38 -2.01 11.83 -17.92
N LEU A 39 -1.38 13.00 -17.93
CA LEU A 39 -0.14 13.24 -18.65
C LEU A 39 0.99 12.38 -18.08
N CYS A 40 1.11 12.25 -16.76
CA CYS A 40 2.07 11.35 -16.12
C CYS A 40 1.87 9.91 -16.60
N GLN A 41 0.64 9.40 -16.57
CA GLN A 41 0.32 8.05 -17.05
C GLN A 41 0.69 7.87 -18.54
N MET A 42 0.41 8.86 -19.38
CA MET A 42 0.74 8.82 -20.80
C MET A 42 2.25 8.89 -21.05
N LEU A 43 3.00 9.64 -20.24
CA LEU A 43 4.46 9.68 -20.32
C LEU A 43 5.09 8.36 -19.89
N ASP A 44 4.56 7.71 -18.85
CA ASP A 44 4.99 6.37 -18.43
C ASP A 44 4.68 5.29 -19.46
N LEU A 45 3.54 5.42 -20.17
CA LEU A 45 3.15 4.54 -21.25
C LEU A 45 4.04 4.71 -22.49
N VAL A 46 4.31 5.95 -22.89
CA VAL A 46 5.02 6.27 -24.13
C VAL A 46 6.54 6.21 -23.97
N LYS A 47 7.06 6.61 -22.80
CA LYS A 47 8.50 6.73 -22.49
C LYS A 47 9.26 7.47 -23.60
N PRO A 48 8.95 8.78 -23.81
CA PRO A 48 9.57 9.56 -24.86
C PRO A 48 11.09 9.67 -24.66
N GLN A 49 11.84 9.79 -25.76
CA GLN A 49 13.30 9.94 -25.67
C GLN A 49 13.74 11.30 -25.13
N SER A 50 12.89 12.32 -25.25
CA SER A 50 13.13 13.68 -24.78
C SER A 50 11.96 14.10 -23.92
N GLU A 51 12.24 14.65 -22.74
CA GLU A 51 11.22 15.10 -21.81
C GLU A 51 10.33 16.19 -22.44
N GLY A 52 9.04 16.13 -22.15
CA GLY A 52 8.05 17.10 -22.62
C GLY A 52 7.79 17.10 -24.13
N ARG A 53 8.35 16.16 -24.90
CA ARG A 53 8.13 16.04 -26.36
C ARG A 53 7.85 14.61 -26.77
N ILE A 54 6.61 14.32 -27.13
CA ILE A 54 6.22 13.00 -27.63
C ILE A 54 6.28 13.00 -29.15
N THR A 55 7.20 12.24 -29.74
CA THR A 55 7.32 12.14 -31.20
C THR A 55 6.56 10.94 -31.77
N LEU A 56 6.33 10.94 -33.09
CA LEU A 56 5.80 9.77 -33.79
C LEU A 56 6.66 8.51 -33.59
N SER A 57 7.97 8.68 -33.48
CA SER A 57 8.91 7.58 -33.23
C SER A 57 8.71 6.96 -31.85
N ASP A 58 8.35 7.76 -30.85
CA ASP A 58 8.06 7.29 -29.50
C ASP A 58 6.78 6.46 -29.46
N LEU A 59 5.70 6.97 -30.08
CA LEU A 59 4.42 6.27 -30.19
C LEU A 59 4.55 4.93 -30.95
N LYS A 60 5.37 4.89 -32.01
CA LYS A 60 5.64 3.62 -32.72
C LYS A 60 6.42 2.62 -31.87
N ARG A 61 7.31 3.10 -31.00
CA ARG A 61 8.19 2.25 -30.17
C ARG A 61 7.47 1.69 -28.95
N CYS A 62 6.56 2.46 -28.33
CA CYS A 62 5.86 2.03 -27.12
C CYS A 62 4.86 0.87 -27.37
N LYS A 63 4.42 0.66 -28.63
CA LYS A 63 3.44 -0.36 -29.05
C LYS A 63 2.05 -0.24 -28.41
N LEU A 64 1.84 0.79 -27.59
CA LEU A 64 0.59 1.12 -26.90
C LEU A 64 -0.04 2.42 -27.41
N ALA A 65 0.36 2.88 -28.60
CA ALA A 65 -0.18 4.10 -29.20
C ALA A 65 -1.71 4.10 -29.35
N GLY A 66 -2.33 2.92 -29.48
CA GLY A 66 -3.80 2.81 -29.50
C GLY A 66 -4.43 3.35 -28.22
N VAL A 67 -3.92 2.92 -27.05
CA VAL A 67 -4.38 3.40 -25.74
C VAL A 67 -4.17 4.90 -25.62
N PHE A 68 -2.96 5.38 -25.97
CA PHE A 68 -2.64 6.81 -25.98
C PHE A 68 -3.65 7.64 -26.78
N PHE A 69 -3.94 7.22 -28.02
CA PHE A 69 -4.89 7.93 -28.87
C PHE A 69 -6.33 7.85 -28.34
N ASP A 70 -6.71 6.71 -27.79
CA ASP A 70 -8.04 6.53 -27.24
C ASP A 70 -8.29 7.48 -26.06
N THR A 71 -7.30 7.62 -25.16
CA THR A 71 -7.33 8.56 -24.03
C THR A 71 -7.63 10.00 -24.45
N PHE A 72 -7.00 10.49 -25.52
CA PHE A 72 -7.11 11.90 -25.91
C PHE A 72 -8.29 12.25 -26.83
N PHE A 73 -8.92 11.31 -27.53
CA PHE A 73 -10.02 11.70 -28.44
C PHE A 73 -11.08 10.62 -28.73
N ASN A 74 -10.99 9.42 -28.15
CA ASN A 74 -11.95 8.35 -28.41
C ASN A 74 -12.47 7.73 -27.10
N ILE A 75 -13.54 8.34 -26.59
CA ILE A 75 -14.13 8.02 -25.28
C ILE A 75 -14.65 6.60 -25.19
N GLU A 76 -15.30 6.12 -26.25
CA GLU A 76 -15.88 4.78 -26.25
C GLU A 76 -14.80 3.73 -25.93
N LYS A 77 -13.66 3.82 -26.63
CA LYS A 77 -12.55 2.90 -26.39
C LYS A 77 -11.76 3.20 -25.12
N TYR A 78 -11.66 4.47 -24.73
CA TYR A 78 -11.04 4.83 -23.45
C TYR A 78 -11.77 4.14 -22.28
N LEU A 79 -13.11 4.23 -22.24
CA LEU A 79 -13.91 3.59 -21.19
C LEU A 79 -13.81 2.05 -21.22
N ASP A 80 -13.74 1.44 -22.41
CA ASP A 80 -13.50 0.00 -22.55
C ASP A 80 -12.17 -0.44 -21.91
N HIS A 81 -11.10 0.35 -22.10
CA HIS A 81 -9.79 0.08 -21.50
C HIS A 81 -9.84 0.27 -19.98
N GLU A 82 -10.40 1.37 -19.49
CA GLU A 82 -10.52 1.64 -18.03
C GLU A 82 -11.29 0.54 -17.31
N GLN A 83 -12.42 0.10 -17.88
CA GLN A 83 -13.21 -0.98 -17.29
C GLN A 83 -12.43 -2.29 -17.27
N ARG A 84 -11.66 -2.58 -18.33
CA ARG A 84 -10.84 -3.79 -18.40
C ARG A 84 -9.73 -3.77 -17.36
N GLU A 85 -9.02 -2.65 -17.22
CA GLU A 85 -7.94 -2.48 -16.25
C GLU A 85 -8.45 -2.63 -14.81
N GLN A 86 -9.58 -2.00 -14.48
CA GLN A 86 -10.24 -2.17 -13.17
C GLN A 86 -10.64 -3.63 -12.92
N ALA A 87 -11.21 -4.30 -13.92
CA ALA A 87 -11.59 -5.70 -13.81
C ALA A 87 -10.37 -6.63 -13.62
N SER A 88 -9.23 -6.35 -14.25
CA SER A 88 -8.00 -7.11 -14.01
C SER A 88 -7.47 -6.91 -12.59
N LEU A 89 -7.46 -5.69 -12.06
CA LEU A 89 -7.01 -5.42 -10.69
C LEU A 89 -7.89 -6.11 -9.64
N LEU A 90 -9.21 -6.14 -9.86
CA LEU A 90 -10.13 -6.85 -8.98
C LEU A 90 -9.90 -8.36 -9.01
N ARG A 91 -9.65 -8.92 -10.20
CA ARG A 91 -9.37 -10.35 -10.35
C ARG A 91 -8.00 -10.75 -9.85
N GLU A 92 -6.99 -9.88 -9.92
CA GLU A 92 -5.70 -10.10 -9.26
C GLU A 92 -5.90 -10.15 -7.74
N SER A 93 -6.78 -9.29 -7.20
CA SER A 93 -7.16 -9.30 -5.78
C SER A 93 -7.94 -10.56 -5.36
N ASP A 94 -8.81 -11.10 -6.23
CA ASP A 94 -9.65 -12.26 -5.91
C ASP A 94 -9.02 -13.62 -6.28
N SER A 95 -8.21 -13.68 -7.35
CA SER A 95 -7.58 -14.91 -7.83
C SER A 95 -6.29 -15.24 -7.07
N GLU A 96 -5.71 -14.24 -6.39
CA GLU A 96 -4.81 -14.37 -5.24
C GLU A 96 -5.51 -13.83 -3.98
N GLY A 97 -6.73 -14.28 -3.67
CA GLY A 97 -7.27 -14.06 -2.33
C GLY A 97 -6.20 -14.49 -1.32
N PRO A 98 -5.81 -13.66 -0.34
CA PRO A 98 -4.54 -13.81 0.34
C PRO A 98 -4.44 -15.24 0.88
N GLU A 99 -3.56 -16.06 0.31
CA GLU A 99 -3.02 -17.15 1.10
C GLU A 99 -2.46 -16.45 2.33
N LEU A 100 -3.10 -16.68 3.49
CA LEU A 100 -2.79 -16.00 4.75
C LEU A 100 -1.31 -15.62 4.76
N SER A 101 -1.02 -14.33 4.82
CA SER A 101 0.37 -13.86 4.86
C SER A 101 1.10 -14.63 5.96
N ASP A 102 2.38 -14.94 5.80
CA ASP A 102 3.10 -15.78 6.78
C ASP A 102 2.96 -15.24 8.23
N TRP A 103 2.79 -13.93 8.38
CA TRP A 103 2.43 -13.27 9.63
C TRP A 103 1.01 -13.54 10.13
N GLU A 104 0.02 -13.51 9.24
CA GLU A 104 -1.38 -13.82 9.58
C GLU A 104 -1.54 -15.29 9.97
N ARG A 105 -0.80 -16.18 9.29
CA ARG A 105 -0.76 -17.61 9.63
C ARG A 105 -0.10 -17.83 11.00
N TYR A 106 1.05 -17.22 11.25
CA TYR A 106 1.73 -17.27 12.54
C TYR A 106 0.85 -16.69 13.68
N ALA A 107 0.22 -15.53 13.45
CA ALA A 107 -0.64 -14.90 14.44
C ALA A 107 -1.87 -15.76 14.78
N ALA A 108 -2.46 -16.42 13.77
CA ALA A 108 -3.57 -17.35 13.98
C ALA A 108 -3.12 -18.59 14.79
N GLU A 109 -1.97 -19.17 14.46
CA GLU A 109 -1.43 -20.34 15.18
C GLU A 109 -1.07 -20.02 16.63
N GLU A 110 -0.43 -18.88 16.90
CA GLU A 110 -0.11 -18.46 18.28
C GLU A 110 -1.38 -18.14 19.08
N TYR A 111 -2.38 -17.50 18.45
CA TYR A 111 -3.67 -17.23 19.08
C TYR A 111 -4.37 -18.53 19.48
N ASP A 112 -4.44 -19.51 18.59
CA ASP A 112 -5.03 -20.83 18.87
C ASP A 112 -4.30 -21.54 20.01
N LEU A 113 -2.97 -21.43 20.07
CA LEU A 113 -2.15 -21.99 21.16
C LEU A 113 -2.48 -21.33 22.51
N LEU A 114 -2.52 -19.99 22.56
CA LEU A 114 -2.86 -19.20 23.75
C LEU A 114 -4.29 -19.49 24.25
N VAL A 115 -5.25 -19.60 23.35
CA VAL A 115 -6.65 -19.97 23.67
C VAL A 115 -6.73 -21.40 24.22
N ALA A 116 -5.97 -22.34 23.65
CA ALA A 116 -5.91 -23.70 24.16
C ALA A 116 -5.24 -23.78 25.55
N GLU A 117 -4.20 -22.99 25.81
CA GLU A 117 -3.58 -22.88 27.14
C GLU A 117 -4.51 -22.24 28.17
N GLU A 118 -5.31 -21.23 27.81
CA GLU A 118 -6.35 -20.65 28.70
C GLU A 118 -7.44 -21.68 29.02
N ALA A 119 -7.82 -22.52 28.04
CA ALA A 119 -8.78 -23.61 28.25
C ALA A 119 -8.23 -24.78 29.10
N VAL A 120 -6.90 -24.90 29.20
CA VAL A 120 -6.20 -25.87 30.07
C VAL A 120 -5.78 -25.23 31.41
N GLY A 121 -5.89 -23.91 31.53
CA GLY A 121 -5.77 -23.17 32.78
C GLY A 121 -6.86 -23.61 33.75
N GLU A 122 -6.41 -24.14 34.89
CA GLU A 122 -7.22 -24.69 35.98
C GLU A 122 -8.51 -23.88 36.24
N PRO A 123 -9.66 -24.54 36.47
CA PRO A 123 -10.85 -23.86 36.96
C PRO A 123 -10.45 -23.02 38.16
N TRP A 124 -10.67 -21.71 38.07
CA TRP A 124 -10.66 -20.84 39.23
C TRP A 124 -11.39 -21.58 40.34
N GLU A 125 -10.68 -21.93 41.41
CA GLU A 125 -11.24 -22.53 42.60
C GLU A 125 -12.13 -21.44 43.23
N ASP A 126 -13.33 -21.25 42.68
CA ASP A 126 -14.41 -20.46 43.26
C ASP A 126 -14.99 -21.29 44.40
N GLY A 127 -14.17 -21.41 45.45
CA GLY A 127 -14.52 -21.94 46.74
C GLY A 127 -14.41 -20.81 47.74
N TYR A 128 -15.47 -19.98 47.83
CA TYR A 128 -15.76 -19.35 49.10
C TYR A 128 -15.97 -20.47 50.13
N ASP A 129 -14.96 -20.77 50.95
CA ASP A 129 -15.26 -21.13 52.33
C ASP A 129 -14.16 -20.73 53.32
N ALA A 130 -14.69 -20.18 54.41
CA ALA A 130 -14.15 -19.76 55.69
C ALA A 130 -12.68 -20.08 56.11
N GLU A 131 -12.06 -19.02 56.68
CA GLU A 131 -11.11 -19.03 57.80
C GLU A 131 -9.65 -19.48 57.54
N LEU A 132 -8.72 -18.54 57.73
CA LEU A 132 -7.27 -18.68 57.62
C LEU A 132 -6.71 -19.75 58.58
N SER A 133 -5.84 -20.64 58.07
CA SER A 133 -5.00 -21.54 58.87
C SER A 133 -3.50 -21.27 58.61
N PRO A 134 -2.61 -21.21 59.63
CA PRO A 134 -1.20 -20.79 59.50
C PRO A 134 -0.25 -21.62 58.60
N VAL A 135 -0.75 -22.57 57.82
CA VAL A 135 0.08 -23.52 57.04
C VAL A 135 0.28 -23.12 55.57
N ASP A 136 -0.47 -22.15 55.04
CA ASP A 136 -0.34 -21.65 53.66
C ASP A 136 1.01 -20.96 53.36
N GLN A 137 1.74 -20.55 54.39
CA GLN A 137 3.04 -19.89 54.23
C GLN A 137 4.16 -20.85 53.78
N LYS A 138 3.96 -22.17 53.87
CA LYS A 138 5.04 -23.15 53.61
C LYS A 138 5.00 -23.75 52.19
N LEU A 139 3.89 -23.60 51.47
CA LEU A 139 3.76 -24.07 50.08
C LEU A 139 4.17 -23.02 49.04
N SER A 140 4.12 -21.73 49.39
CA SER A 140 4.65 -20.65 48.55
C SER A 140 6.17 -20.72 48.35
N ALA A 141 6.90 -21.31 49.30
CA ALA A 141 8.34 -21.52 49.23
C ALA A 141 8.79 -22.55 48.17
N LEU A 142 7.86 -23.32 47.60
CA LEU A 142 8.14 -24.33 46.57
C LEU A 142 7.92 -23.82 45.13
N ARG A 143 7.53 -22.55 44.93
CA ARG A 143 7.35 -21.93 43.60
C ARG A 143 8.65 -21.64 42.82
N SER A 144 9.83 -21.97 43.36
CA SER A 144 11.12 -21.61 42.75
C SER A 144 11.85 -22.73 41.98
N PRO A 145 11.27 -23.29 40.89
CA PRO A 145 12.09 -23.81 39.80
C PRO A 145 11.87 -23.09 38.46
N LEU A 146 11.03 -22.05 38.38
CA LEU A 146 10.81 -21.29 37.15
C LEU A 146 11.94 -20.28 36.82
N ALA A 147 13.13 -20.45 37.41
CA ALA A 147 14.31 -19.62 37.16
C ALA A 147 15.38 -20.30 36.27
N GLN A 148 15.12 -21.52 35.76
CA GLN A 148 16.11 -22.28 34.97
C GLN A 148 15.75 -22.43 33.48
N ARG A 149 15.28 -21.37 32.82
CA ARG A 149 15.34 -21.32 31.35
C ARG A 149 16.66 -20.65 30.95
N PRO A 150 17.48 -21.24 30.05
CA PRO A 150 18.71 -20.60 29.61
C PRO A 150 18.36 -19.32 28.85
N PHE A 151 18.83 -18.20 29.40
CA PHE A 151 18.80 -16.90 28.76
C PHE A 151 19.77 -16.92 27.58
N PHE A 152 19.31 -16.65 26.35
CA PHE A 152 20.21 -16.44 25.22
C PHE A 152 21.04 -15.18 25.51
N GLU A 153 22.36 -15.35 25.52
CA GLU A 153 23.35 -14.34 25.85
C GLU A 153 23.44 -13.30 24.72
N THR A 154 23.09 -12.04 25.01
CA THR A 154 23.24 -10.92 24.08
C THR A 154 24.71 -10.48 24.07
N PRO A 155 25.43 -10.47 22.93
CA PRO A 155 26.76 -9.88 22.91
C PRO A 155 26.64 -8.36 23.01
N SER A 156 27.14 -7.82 24.12
CA SER A 156 27.40 -6.40 24.30
C SER A 156 28.40 -5.90 23.26
N GLY A 157 27.91 -5.15 22.28
CA GLY A 157 28.71 -4.36 21.34
C GLY A 157 28.07 -2.99 21.18
N LEU A 158 28.61 -1.99 21.89
CA LEU A 158 28.26 -0.59 21.73
C LEU A 158 28.39 -0.14 20.26
N GLY A 159 27.31 0.41 19.71
CA GLY A 159 27.31 1.26 18.53
C GLY A 159 26.24 2.32 18.71
N THR A 160 26.67 3.57 18.95
CA THR A 160 25.83 4.75 19.15
C THR A 160 24.83 4.94 18.00
N VAL A 161 23.55 5.07 18.31
CA VAL A 161 22.52 5.51 17.36
C VAL A 161 22.38 7.03 17.48
N ASP A 162 22.95 7.76 16.52
CA ASP A 162 22.68 9.20 16.37
C ASP A 162 21.25 9.38 15.87
N LEU A 163 20.36 9.73 16.79
CA LEU A 163 19.01 10.18 16.51
C LEU A 163 19.11 11.63 16.03
N TYR A 164 19.02 11.86 14.71
CA TYR A 164 18.94 13.21 14.18
C TYR A 164 17.56 13.80 14.54
N GLU A 165 17.54 14.68 15.53
CA GLU A 165 16.50 15.71 15.66
C GLU A 165 16.68 16.69 14.49
N CYS A 166 15.69 16.80 13.60
CA CYS A 166 15.58 17.97 12.74
C CYS A 166 14.44 18.81 13.31
N GLY A 167 14.84 19.82 14.09
CA GLY A 167 13.95 20.72 14.79
C GLY A 167 13.22 21.68 13.85
N ASP A 168 12.00 22.01 14.26
CA ASP A 168 11.26 23.22 13.90
C ASP A 168 12.15 24.46 14.08
N ASP A 169 12.49 25.13 12.97
CA ASP A 169 12.93 26.53 13.00
C ASP A 169 11.77 27.40 12.51
N ASP A 170 11.03 27.92 13.49
CA ASP A 170 10.00 28.93 13.33
C ASP A 170 10.67 30.30 13.09
N LEU A 171 10.15 30.98 12.07
CA LEU A 171 10.40 32.36 11.66
C LEU A 171 10.74 33.38 12.77
N GLN A 172 11.67 34.31 12.48
CA GLN A 172 11.41 35.74 12.68
C GLN A 172 12.10 36.65 11.63
N PRO A 173 11.40 37.70 11.13
CA PRO A 173 11.98 38.75 10.30
C PRO A 173 12.65 39.87 11.14
N SER A 174 13.42 40.72 10.45
CA SER A 174 14.18 41.87 10.97
C SER A 174 13.33 42.98 11.61
#